data_AF-A0A497XMK1-F1
#
_entry.id   AF-A0A497XMK1-F1
#
_cell.length_a   1.000
_cell.length_b   1.000
_cell.length_c   1.000
_cell.angle_alpha   90.00
_cell.angle_beta   90.00
_cell.angle_gamma   90.00
#
_symmetry.space_group_name_H-M   'P 1'
#
loop_
_entity.id
_entity.type
_entity.pdbx_description
1 polymer ?
#
loop_
_entity_poly.entity_id
_entity_poly.type
_entity_poly.pdbx_seq_one_letter_code
_entity_poly.pdbx_strand_id
1 'polypeptide(L)'
;MRIVLILTDGAPECKKALDMLARYEELFSAEVSVFVVLEDLYRLEKASVSLGVPLPPDTVKNAKERVRNKVTHTWKHVKGSEEAKIIIESVAGDLQEEVPKFVKDKKPDMVLWGCQPTPLMCRIIDELDIPSVIIK
;
A
#
# COMPACT_ATOMS: atom_id res chain seq x y z
N MET A 1 5.08 -18.42 -1.97
CA MET A 1 5.76 -17.11 -2.18
C MET A 1 4.80 -16.03 -1.74
N ARG A 2 5.21 -15.18 -0.80
CA ARG A 2 4.40 -14.09 -0.24
C ARG A 2 4.82 -12.77 -0.87
N ILE A 3 3.88 -12.12 -1.54
CA ILE A 3 4.13 -10.90 -2.30
C ILE A 3 3.25 -9.79 -1.74
N VAL A 4 3.87 -8.64 -1.47
CA VAL A 4 3.17 -7.47 -0.97
C VAL A 4 3.24 -6.38 -2.03
N LEU A 5 2.09 -5.80 -2.37
CA LEU A 5 2.00 -4.56 -3.11
C LEU A 5 1.97 -3.37 -2.15
N ILE A 6 2.93 -2.48 -2.28
CA ILE A 6 3.02 -1.21 -1.54
C ILE A 6 2.36 -0.10 -2.37
N LEU A 7 1.43 0.62 -1.74
CA LEU A 7 0.73 1.78 -2.31
C LEU A 7 0.74 2.96 -1.32
N THR A 8 0.43 4.16 -1.81
CA THR A 8 0.11 5.33 -0.97
C THR A 8 -1.35 5.74 -1.11
N ASP A 9 -1.84 6.58 -0.19
CA ASP A 9 -3.16 7.20 -0.24
C ASP A 9 -3.38 8.16 -1.41
N GLY A 10 -2.31 8.67 -2.03
CA GLY A 10 -2.38 9.45 -3.27
C GLY A 10 -2.76 8.63 -4.52
N ALA A 11 -2.44 7.33 -4.56
CA ALA A 11 -2.79 6.43 -5.67
C ALA A 11 -3.13 4.99 -5.23
N PRO A 12 -4.12 4.78 -4.34
CA PRO A 12 -4.42 3.46 -3.76
C PRO A 12 -5.12 2.52 -4.74
N GLU A 13 -5.68 3.02 -5.84
CA GLU A 13 -6.33 2.23 -6.90
C GLU A 13 -5.44 2.01 -8.14
N CYS A 14 -4.11 1.98 -7.97
CA CYS A 14 -3.14 1.81 -9.06
C CYS A 14 -3.40 0.52 -9.88
N LYS A 15 -4.23 0.62 -10.92
CA LYS A 15 -4.74 -0.54 -11.68
C LYS A 15 -3.63 -1.41 -12.25
N LYS A 16 -2.61 -0.80 -12.87
CA LYS A 16 -1.46 -1.54 -13.41
C LYS A 16 -0.75 -2.39 -12.35
N ALA A 17 -0.62 -1.87 -11.13
CA ALA A 17 0.05 -2.59 -10.05
C ALA A 17 -0.81 -3.73 -9.52
N LEU A 18 -2.13 -3.52 -9.41
CA LEU A 18 -3.08 -4.57 -9.04
C LEU A 18 -3.19 -5.65 -10.13
N ASP A 19 -3.19 -5.29 -11.41
CA ASP A 19 -3.13 -6.21 -12.55
C ASP A 19 -1.86 -7.09 -12.47
N MET A 20 -0.72 -6.48 -12.15
CA MET A 20 0.54 -7.21 -12.00
C MET A 20 0.52 -8.14 -10.79
N LEU A 21 -0.02 -7.68 -9.66
CA LEU A 21 -0.19 -8.51 -8.46
C LEU A 21 -1.09 -9.72 -8.75
N ALA A 22 -2.20 -9.54 -9.45
CA ALA A 22 -3.10 -10.63 -9.86
C ALA A 22 -2.42 -11.64 -10.79
N ARG A 23 -1.60 -11.18 -11.74
CA ARG A 23 -0.80 -12.08 -12.60
C ARG A 23 0.20 -12.88 -11.78
N TYR A 24 0.81 -12.28 -10.76
CA TYR A 24 1.80 -12.97 -9.92
C TYR A 24 1.14 -13.99 -9.00
N GLU A 25 -0.03 -13.68 -8.46
CA GLU A 25 -0.88 -14.64 -7.75
C GLU A 25 -1.12 -15.89 -8.60
N GLU A 26 -1.53 -15.72 -9.86
CA GLU A 26 -1.86 -16.82 -10.77
C GLU A 26 -0.63 -17.58 -11.28
N LEU A 27 0.38 -16.87 -11.77
CA LEU A 27 1.56 -17.48 -12.40
C LEU A 27 2.43 -18.23 -11.39
N PHE A 28 2.50 -17.74 -10.15
CA PHE A 28 3.40 -18.28 -9.13
C PHE A 28 2.65 -18.95 -7.97
N SER A 29 1.32 -19.05 -8.03
CA SER A 29 0.49 -19.48 -6.89
C SER A 29 0.88 -18.73 -5.60
N ALA A 30 1.10 -17.42 -5.74
CA ALA A 30 1.63 -16.57 -4.68
C ALA A 30 0.51 -16.14 -3.72
N GLU A 31 0.84 -16.07 -2.42
CA GLU A 31 0.00 -15.39 -1.45
C GLU A 31 0.21 -13.89 -1.59
N VAL A 32 -0.83 -13.17 -2.00
CA VAL A 32 -0.76 -11.73 -2.29
C VAL A 32 -1.48 -10.89 -1.23
N SER A 33 -0.91 -9.74 -0.92
CA SER A 33 -1.51 -8.74 -0.03
C SER A 33 -1.15 -7.32 -0.45
N VAL A 34 -1.89 -6.35 0.07
CA VAL A 34 -1.67 -4.92 -0.18
C VAL A 34 -1.38 -4.23 1.14
N PHE A 35 -0.32 -3.43 1.17
CA PHE A 35 -0.01 -2.53 2.26
C PHE A 35 -0.06 -1.09 1.77
N VAL A 36 -0.88 -0.27 2.42
CA VAL A 36 -1.07 1.13 2.02
C VAL A 36 -0.57 2.06 3.12
N VAL A 37 0.37 2.93 2.77
CA VAL A 37 0.85 3.99 3.66
C VAL A 37 0.07 5.27 3.38
N LEU A 38 -0.64 5.77 4.41
CA LEU A 38 -1.44 6.99 4.35
C LEU A 38 -0.57 8.20 4.70
N GLU A 39 0.34 8.56 3.80
CA GLU A 39 1.33 9.60 4.03
C GLU A 39 0.71 11.00 4.04
N ASP A 40 -0.25 11.28 3.15
CA ASP A 40 -0.94 12.57 3.12
C ASP A 40 -1.77 12.77 4.39
N LEU A 41 -2.44 11.72 4.87
CA LEU A 41 -3.13 11.74 6.16
C LEU A 41 -2.17 12.04 7.32
N TYR A 42 -1.02 11.39 7.36
CA TYR A 42 -0.01 11.62 8.40
C TYR A 42 0.52 13.05 8.39
N ARG A 43 0.74 13.62 7.21
CA ARG A 43 1.13 15.04 7.06
C ARG A 43 0.02 15.98 7.52
N LEU A 44 -1.24 15.64 7.24
CA LEU A 44 -2.40 16.40 7.71
C LEU A 44 -2.51 16.37 9.24
N GLU A 45 -2.26 15.23 9.88
CA GLU A 45 -2.22 15.11 11.35
C GLU A 45 -1.14 16.01 11.97
N LYS A 46 0.07 15.99 11.41
CA LYS A 46 1.15 16.88 11.85
C LYS A 46 0.80 18.35 11.69
N ALA A 47 0.18 18.72 10.55
CA ALA A 47 -0.23 20.09 10.27
C ALA A 47 -1.34 20.56 11.23
N SER A 48 -2.32 19.70 11.49
CA SER A 48 -3.41 19.93 12.44
C SER A 48 -2.89 20.25 13.85
N VAL A 49 -1.94 19.45 14.35
CA VAL A 49 -1.28 19.68 15.65
C VAL A 49 -0.50 21.00 15.63
N SER A 50 0.24 21.28 14.56
CA SER A 50 1.07 22.48 14.45
C SER A 50 0.26 23.78 14.35
N LEU A 51 -0.92 23.73 13.72
CA LEU A 51 -1.81 24.87 13.51
C LEU A 51 -2.88 25.02 14.61
N GLY A 52 -2.96 24.07 15.54
CA GLY A 52 -4.00 24.05 16.58
C GLY A 52 -5.41 23.84 16.03
N VAL A 53 -5.55 23.31 14.82
CA VAL A 53 -6.85 23.04 14.17
C VAL A 53 -7.19 21.57 14.40
N PRO A 54 -8.22 21.23 15.19
CA PRO A 54 -8.52 19.83 15.51
C PRO A 54 -8.97 19.07 14.26
N LEU A 55 -8.39 17.89 14.04
CA LEU A 55 -8.90 16.92 13.09
C LEU A 55 -10.10 16.18 13.69
N PRO A 56 -11.15 15.92 12.89
CA PRO A 56 -12.23 15.04 13.32
C PRO A 56 -11.69 13.68 13.76
N PRO A 57 -12.19 13.10 14.88
CA PRO A 57 -11.66 11.85 15.44
C PRO A 57 -11.80 10.66 14.48
N ASP A 58 -12.81 10.69 13.59
CA ASP A 58 -13.07 9.63 12.62
C ASP A 58 -12.24 9.75 11.33
N THR A 59 -11.43 10.81 11.17
CA THR A 59 -10.68 11.06 9.92
C THR A 59 -9.82 9.86 9.52
N VAL A 60 -9.07 9.31 10.48
CA VAL A 60 -8.17 8.18 10.23
C VAL A 60 -8.94 6.93 9.84
N LYS A 61 -10.02 6.63 10.57
CA LYS A 61 -10.86 5.48 10.31
C LYS A 61 -11.50 5.57 8.92
N ASN A 62 -12.08 6.72 8.60
CA ASN A 62 -12.71 6.98 7.31
C ASN A 62 -11.70 6.90 6.15
N ALA A 63 -10.47 7.37 6.36
CA ALA A 63 -9.40 7.26 5.36
C ALA A 63 -9.01 5.80 5.09
N LYS A 64 -8.83 5.00 6.14
CA LYS A 64 -8.54 3.55 6.02
C LYS A 64 -9.66 2.80 5.31
N GLU A 65 -10.91 3.08 5.66
CA GLU A 65 -12.08 2.48 5.02
C GLU A 65 -12.18 2.89 3.53
N ARG A 66 -11.98 4.17 3.22
CA ARG A 66 -11.99 4.68 1.85
C ARG A 66 -10.93 3.99 0.99
N VAL A 67 -9.71 3.88 1.49
CA VAL A 67 -8.59 3.21 0.79
C VAL A 67 -8.88 1.74 0.60
N ARG A 68 -9.32 1.03 1.66
CA ARG A 68 -9.71 -0.38 1.57
C ARG A 68 -10.77 -0.59 0.50
N ASN A 69 -11.81 0.24 0.47
CA ASN A 69 -12.91 0.13 -0.48
C ASN A 69 -12.43 0.35 -1.92
N LYS A 70 -11.58 1.36 -2.15
CA LYS A 70 -10.97 1.62 -3.47
C LYS A 70 -10.14 0.44 -3.96
N VAL A 71 -9.20 -0.04 -3.15
CA VAL A 71 -8.35 -1.19 -3.50
C VAL A 71 -9.20 -2.43 -3.76
N THR A 72 -10.18 -2.72 -2.90
CA THR A 72 -11.06 -3.90 -3.04
C THR A 72 -11.88 -3.82 -4.32
N HIS A 73 -12.46 -2.65 -4.62
CA HIS A 73 -13.25 -2.45 -5.83
C HIS A 73 -12.40 -2.68 -7.09
N THR A 74 -11.20 -2.08 -7.15
CA THR A 74 -10.30 -2.28 -8.29
C THR A 74 -9.82 -3.73 -8.37
N TRP A 75 -9.50 -4.38 -7.24
CA TRP A 75 -9.09 -5.78 -7.21
C TRP A 75 -10.15 -6.71 -7.79
N LYS A 76 -11.42 -6.54 -7.40
CA LYS A 76 -12.55 -7.31 -7.96
C LYS A 76 -12.68 -7.12 -9.47
N HIS A 77 -12.53 -5.88 -9.95
CA HIS A 77 -12.54 -5.58 -11.37
C HIS A 77 -11.36 -6.24 -12.09
N VAL A 78 -10.16 -6.23 -11.50
CA VAL A 78 -8.95 -6.88 -12.06
C VAL A 78 -9.13 -8.40 -12.15
N LYS A 79 -9.65 -9.02 -11.10
CA LYS A 79 -9.92 -10.48 -11.05
C LYS A 79 -11.16 -10.91 -11.83
N GLY A 80 -12.00 -9.96 -12.26
CA GLY A 80 -13.28 -10.25 -12.91
C GLY A 80 -14.26 -11.03 -12.02
N SER A 81 -14.14 -10.93 -10.70
CA SER A 81 -14.95 -11.70 -9.74
C SER A 81 -15.31 -10.87 -8.50
N GLU A 82 -16.60 -10.83 -8.18
CA GLU A 82 -17.12 -10.17 -6.97
C GLU A 82 -16.75 -10.89 -5.67
N GLU A 83 -16.37 -12.16 -5.77
CA GLU A 83 -15.94 -12.97 -4.63
C GLU A 83 -14.43 -12.87 -4.37
N ALA A 84 -13.69 -12.19 -5.25
CA ALA A 84 -12.26 -11.99 -5.09
C ALA A 84 -11.96 -11.22 -3.79
N LYS A 85 -11.10 -11.82 -2.95
CA LYS A 85 -10.65 -11.25 -1.69
C LYS A 85 -9.17 -10.94 -1.77
N ILE A 86 -8.74 -9.91 -1.05
CA ILE A 86 -7.34 -9.56 -0.86
C ILE A 86 -7.16 -8.98 0.53
N ILE A 87 -6.03 -9.30 1.16
CA ILE A 87 -5.67 -8.75 2.46
C ILE A 87 -5.16 -7.33 2.24
N ILE A 88 -5.76 -6.37 2.95
CA ILE A 88 -5.39 -4.96 2.88
C ILE A 88 -5.10 -4.45 4.29
N GLU A 89 -3.84 -4.08 4.51
CA GLU A 89 -3.37 -3.40 5.71
C GLU A 89 -3.06 -1.94 5.39
N SER A 90 -3.39 -1.03 6.31
CA SER A 90 -3.14 0.40 6.13
C SER A 90 -2.71 1.09 7.41
N VAL A 91 -1.71 1.97 7.29
CA VAL A 91 -1.11 2.72 8.39
C VAL A 91 -0.93 4.18 8.00
N ALA A 92 -1.17 5.10 8.94
CA ALA A 92 -0.81 6.50 8.77
C ALA A 92 0.62 6.68 9.30
N GLY A 93 1.53 7.12 8.44
CA GLY A 93 2.93 7.28 8.80
C GLY A 93 3.81 7.69 7.62
N ASP A 94 5.11 7.77 7.88
CA ASP A 94 6.12 8.03 6.84
C ASP A 94 6.42 6.74 6.07
N LEU A 95 6.45 6.82 4.74
CA LEU A 95 6.73 5.67 3.88
C LEU A 95 8.10 5.05 4.17
N GLN A 96 9.12 5.86 4.44
CA GLN A 96 10.48 5.40 4.73
C GLN A 96 10.58 4.67 6.06
N GLU A 97 9.67 4.93 7.00
CA GLU A 97 9.67 4.26 8.30
C GLU A 97 8.75 3.04 8.32
N GLU A 98 7.55 3.16 7.77
CA GLU A 98 6.50 2.16 7.92
C GLU A 98 6.73 0.93 7.03
N VAL A 99 7.30 1.11 5.82
CA VAL A 99 7.55 -0.02 4.93
C VAL A 99 8.64 -0.95 5.48
N PRO A 100 9.81 -0.48 5.95
CA PRO A 100 10.80 -1.36 6.58
C PRO A 100 10.27 -2.06 7.84
N LYS A 101 9.49 -1.38 8.68
CA LYS A 101 8.83 -1.99 9.85
C LYS A 101 7.91 -3.14 9.42
N PHE A 102 7.05 -2.89 8.43
CA PHE A 102 6.12 -3.88 7.91
C PHE A 102 6.84 -5.08 7.27
N VAL A 103 7.86 -4.83 6.44
CA VAL A 103 8.63 -5.91 5.79
C VAL A 103 9.38 -6.75 6.82
N LYS A 104 9.95 -6.14 7.86
CA LYS A 104 10.63 -6.86 8.94
C LYS A 104 9.68 -7.74 9.76
N ASP A 105 8.45 -7.29 9.99
CA ASP A 105 7.40 -8.03 10.71
C ASP A 105 6.85 -9.19 9.86
N LYS A 106 6.36 -8.88 8.65
CA LYS A 106 5.67 -9.86 7.79
C LYS A 106 6.61 -10.77 7.02
N LYS A 107 7.84 -10.33 6.77
CA LYS A 107 8.87 -11.02 5.98
C LYS A 107 8.35 -11.50 4.61
N PRO A 108 7.80 -10.61 3.77
CA PRO A 108 7.43 -11.00 2.40
C PRO A 108 8.65 -11.48 1.62
N ASP A 109 8.43 -12.37 0.65
CA ASP A 109 9.48 -12.86 -0.24
C ASP A 109 9.77 -11.84 -1.36
N MET A 110 8.82 -10.94 -1.65
CA MET A 110 8.93 -9.94 -2.69
C MET A 110 8.03 -8.74 -2.43
N VAL A 111 8.48 -7.55 -2.84
CA VAL A 111 7.70 -6.31 -2.80
C VAL A 111 7.46 -5.78 -4.22
N LEU A 112 6.22 -5.41 -4.49
CA LEU A 112 5.82 -4.63 -5.67
C LEU A 112 5.55 -3.19 -5.24
N TRP A 113 6.02 -2.22 -6.02
CA TRP A 113 5.80 -0.81 -5.76
C TRP A 113 4.89 -0.21 -6.83
N GLY A 114 3.70 0.23 -6.43
CA GLY A 114 2.69 0.74 -7.37
C GLY A 114 2.55 2.26 -7.33
N CYS A 115 2.69 2.90 -8.49
CA CYS A 115 2.31 4.31 -8.71
C CYS A 115 2.98 5.33 -7.76
N GLN A 116 4.20 5.07 -7.28
CA GLN A 116 4.98 5.99 -6.46
C GLN A 116 6.13 6.66 -7.25
N PRO A 117 6.50 7.91 -6.95
CA PRO A 117 7.68 8.54 -7.52
C PRO A 117 8.96 7.76 -7.20
N THR A 118 9.70 7.34 -8.23
CA THR A 118 10.95 6.56 -8.10
C THR A 118 11.97 7.12 -7.10
N PRO A 119 12.20 8.45 -7.01
CA PRO A 119 13.19 8.99 -6.07
C PRO A 119 12.90 8.70 -4.59
N LEU A 120 11.62 8.57 -4.21
CA LEU A 120 11.23 8.29 -2.82
C LEU A 120 11.51 6.84 -2.43
N MET A 121 11.54 5.93 -3.40
CA MET A 121 11.70 4.50 -3.17
C MET A 121 13.17 4.07 -3.11
N CYS A 122 14.10 4.81 -3.73
CA CYS A 122 15.50 4.40 -3.84
C CYS A 122 16.13 4.02 -2.49
N ARG A 123 15.98 4.89 -1.48
CA ARG A 123 16.52 4.63 -0.14
C ARG A 123 15.85 3.43 0.52
N ILE A 124 14.53 3.32 0.40
CA ILE A 124 13.77 2.24 1.04
C ILE A 124 14.17 0.90 0.42
N ILE A 125 14.26 0.82 -0.90
CA ILE A 125 14.66 -0.40 -1.61
C ILE A 125 16.06 -0.85 -1.20
N ASP A 126 17.01 0.08 -1.01
CA ASP A 126 18.37 -0.25 -0.55
C ASP A 126 18.39 -0.81 0.88
N GLU A 127 17.44 -0.39 1.73
CA GLU A 127 17.27 -0.90 3.10
C GLU A 127 16.51 -2.25 3.16
N LEU A 128 15.71 -2.55 2.14
CA LEU A 128 14.93 -3.78 2.05
C LEU A 128 15.75 -4.84 1.32
N ASP A 129 16.40 -5.73 2.08
CA ASP A 129 17.17 -6.88 1.58
C ASP A 129 16.26 -7.99 0.97
N ILE A 130 15.32 -7.60 0.11
CA ILE A 130 14.36 -8.47 -0.58
C ILE A 130 14.09 -7.98 -2.01
N PRO A 131 13.75 -8.89 -2.94
CA PRO A 131 13.39 -8.54 -4.29
C PRO A 131 12.29 -7.47 -4.36
N SER A 132 12.58 -6.38 -5.09
CA SER A 132 11.69 -5.24 -5.28
C SER A 132 11.42 -5.00 -6.76
N VAL A 133 10.15 -4.85 -7.15
CA VAL A 133 9.75 -4.51 -8.52
C VAL A 133 8.97 -3.21 -8.54
N ILE A 134 9.45 -2.26 -9.34
CA ILE A 134 8.83 -0.95 -9.51
C ILE A 134 7.88 -0.97 -10.71
N ILE A 135 6.62 -0.58 -10.51
CA ILE A 135 5.58 -0.57 -11.53
C ILE A 135 5.26 0.88 -11.93
N LYS A 136 5.53 1.21 -13.20
CA LYS A 136 5.31 2.54 -13.82
C LYS A 136 4.02 2.61 -14.66
#